data_AF-X1DFG8-F1
#
_entry.id   AF-X1DFG8-F1
#
_cell.length_a   1.000
_cell.length_b   1.000
_cell.length_c   1.000
_cell.angle_alpha   90.00
_cell.angle_beta   90.00
_cell.angle_gamma   90.00
#
_symmetry.space_group_name_H-M   'P 1'
#
loop_
_entity.id
_entity.type
_entity.pdbx_description
1 polymer ?
#
loop_
_entity_poly.entity_id
_entity_poly.type
_entity_poly.pdbx_seq_one_letter_code
_entity_poly.pdbx_strand_id
1 'polypeptide(L)'
;MKVLLFIVQIFLAGFIFTSGQQEQSDTINLLEPNEFYIKLHQSSNPLLLDVGEYKDYRKERIPGAVLATTHDELFSLTDTLDRERPVFIYCEYLYNKK
;
A
#
# COMPACT_ATOMS: atom_id res chain seq x y z
N MET A 1 34.78 26.12 30.65
CA MET A 1 33.31 26.20 30.78
C MET A 1 32.61 26.64 29.48
N LYS A 2 33.12 27.63 28.74
CA LYS A 2 32.50 28.11 27.49
C LYS A 2 32.40 27.04 26.38
N VAL A 3 33.43 26.19 26.23
CA VAL A 3 33.44 25.09 25.23
C VAL A 3 32.38 24.02 25.56
N LEU A 4 32.17 23.73 26.84
CA LEU A 4 31.12 22.79 27.27
C LEU A 4 29.72 23.34 26.98
N LEU A 5 29.51 24.66 27.18
CA LEU A 5 28.27 25.35 26.82
C LEU A 5 27.96 25.29 25.32
N PHE A 6 28.98 25.43 24.47
CA PHE A 6 28.82 25.31 23.01
C PHE A 6 28.44 23.88 22.57
N ILE A 7 29.03 22.85 23.18
CA ILE A 7 28.73 21.45 22.85
C ILE A 7 27.29 21.10 23.25
N VAL A 8 26.82 21.59 24.41
CA VAL A 8 25.43 21.40 24.87
C VAL A 8 24.43 22.08 23.94
N GLN A 9 24.73 23.28 23.42
CA GLN A 9 23.85 23.97 22.47
C GLN A 9 23.71 23.24 21.14
N ILE A 10 24.79 22.62 20.63
CA ILE A 10 24.75 21.84 19.38
C ILE A 10 23.92 20.58 19.57
N PHE A 11 24.05 19.90 20.72
CA PHE A 11 23.25 18.70 21.04
C PHE A 11 21.76 19.03 21.20
N LEU A 12 21.43 20.17 21.80
CA LEU A 12 20.04 20.60 22.01
C LEU A 12 19.36 21.03 20.69
N ALA A 13 20.11 21.65 19.78
CA ALA A 13 19.62 22.01 18.45
C ALA A 13 19.35 20.77 17.58
N GLY A 14 20.16 19.71 17.69
CA GLY A 14 19.97 18.44 16.95
C GLY A 14 18.70 17.68 17.33
N PHE A 15 18.20 17.85 18.56
CA PHE A 15 16.98 17.18 19.05
C PHE A 15 15.67 17.76 18.48
N ILE A 16 15.67 19.02 18.03
CA ILE A 16 14.46 19.67 17.49
C ILE A 16 14.16 19.17 16.06
N PHE A 17 15.16 18.66 15.34
CA PHE A 17 15.00 18.17 13.97
C PHE A 17 14.52 16.72 13.87
N THR A 18 14.40 15.97 14.98
CA THR A 18 14.08 14.53 14.95
C THR A 18 12.61 14.20 15.24
N SER A 19 11.77 15.18 15.57
CA SER A 19 10.34 14.95 15.85
C SER A 19 9.45 15.49 14.74
N GLY A 20 9.57 14.88 13.55
CA GLY A 20 8.52 14.88 12.56
C GLY A 20 8.02 13.44 12.39
N GLN A 21 7.15 12.97 13.29
CA GLN A 21 6.39 11.77 12.99
C GLN A 21 5.45 12.14 11.83
N GLN A 22 5.83 11.74 10.61
CA GLN A 22 4.95 11.81 9.46
C GLN A 22 3.76 10.92 9.79
N GLU A 23 2.59 11.52 9.95
CA GLU A 23 1.34 10.82 10.15
C GLU A 23 1.16 9.88 8.96
N GLN A 24 1.36 8.57 9.18
CA GLN A 24 1.05 7.55 8.19
C GLN A 24 -0.47 7.45 8.18
N SER A 25 -1.12 8.40 7.53
CA SER A 25 -2.52 8.28 7.14
C SER A 25 -2.64 6.97 6.36
N ASP A 26 -3.55 6.09 6.80
CA ASP A 26 -3.98 4.85 6.16
C ASP A 26 -4.55 5.10 4.75
N THR A 27 -3.73 5.67 3.88
CA THR A 27 -4.18 6.34 2.67
C THR A 27 -4.26 5.29 1.59
N ILE A 28 -5.45 4.74 1.42
CA ILE A 28 -5.81 3.99 0.22
C ILE A 28 -5.53 4.90 -0.99
N ASN A 29 -4.61 4.47 -1.86
CA ASN A 29 -4.29 5.19 -3.09
C ASN A 29 -5.22 4.68 -4.20
N LEU A 30 -6.24 5.48 -4.53
CA LEU A 30 -7.07 5.23 -5.70
C LEU A 30 -6.27 5.59 -6.96
N LEU A 31 -6.18 4.64 -7.90
CA LEU A 31 -5.42 4.79 -9.13
C LEU A 31 -6.36 4.66 -10.34
N GLU A 32 -6.14 5.48 -11.34
CA GLU A 32 -6.76 5.29 -12.66
C GLU A 32 -6.21 4.02 -13.33
N PRO A 33 -6.95 3.34 -14.23
CA PRO A 33 -6.54 2.05 -14.79
C PRO A 33 -5.14 2.03 -15.42
N ASN A 34 -4.78 3.10 -16.14
CA ASN A 34 -3.45 3.23 -16.75
C ASN A 34 -2.34 3.36 -15.70
N GLU A 35 -2.60 4.12 -14.63
CA GLU A 35 -1.65 4.32 -13.55
C GLU A 35 -1.49 3.03 -12.73
N PHE A 36 -2.59 2.33 -12.46
CA PHE A 36 -2.59 1.01 -11.83
C PHE A 36 -1.72 0.03 -12.61
N TYR A 37 -1.92 -0.05 -13.93
CA TYR A 37 -1.12 -0.91 -14.80
C TYR A 37 0.38 -0.56 -14.72
N ILE A 38 0.74 0.72 -14.87
CA ILE A 38 2.13 1.16 -14.82
C ILE A 38 2.77 0.83 -13.46
N LYS A 39 2.12 1.20 -12.36
CA LYS A 39 2.64 0.98 -11.00
C LYS A 39 2.77 -0.50 -10.66
N LEU A 40 1.80 -1.33 -11.06
CA LEU A 40 1.86 -2.78 -10.88
C LEU A 40 3.11 -3.37 -11.56
N HIS A 41 3.39 -2.98 -12.80
CA HIS A 41 4.51 -3.54 -13.57
C HIS A 41 5.88 -2.96 -13.18
N GLN A 42 5.91 -1.79 -12.52
CA GLN A 42 7.14 -1.20 -11.98
C GLN A 42 7.46 -1.67 -10.56
N SER A 43 6.50 -2.30 -9.88
CA SER A 43 6.67 -2.78 -8.52
C SER A 43 7.50 -4.07 -8.48
N SER A 44 8.39 -4.17 -7.49
CA SER A 44 9.08 -5.43 -7.20
C SER A 44 8.17 -6.34 -6.39
N ASN A 45 7.91 -7.56 -6.89
CA ASN A 45 7.11 -8.59 -6.21
C ASN A 45 5.72 -8.12 -5.70
N PRO A 46 4.88 -7.46 -6.53
CA PRO A 46 3.57 -7.02 -6.07
C PRO A 46 2.66 -8.21 -5.71
N LEU A 47 1.74 -7.97 -4.78
CA LEU A 47 0.56 -8.82 -4.61
C LEU A 47 -0.61 -8.19 -5.36
N LEU A 48 -1.17 -8.91 -6.33
CA LEU A 48 -2.34 -8.48 -7.08
C LEU A 48 -3.56 -9.27 -6.62
N LEU A 49 -4.59 -8.57 -6.14
CA LEU A 49 -5.81 -9.15 -5.59
C LEU A 49 -7.03 -8.72 -6.40
N ASP A 50 -7.82 -9.72 -6.79
CA ASP A 50 -9.16 -9.56 -7.33
C ASP A 50 -10.16 -9.81 -6.21
N VAL A 51 -10.99 -8.82 -5.87
CA VAL A 51 -12.02 -8.97 -4.82
C VAL A 51 -13.44 -9.12 -5.40
N GLY A 52 -13.54 -9.48 -6.68
CA GLY A 52 -14.79 -9.75 -7.37
C GLY A 52 -15.37 -11.15 -7.08
N GLU A 53 -16.45 -11.49 -7.78
CA GLU A 53 -17.05 -12.82 -7.67
C GLU A 53 -16.21 -13.88 -8.41
N TYR A 54 -16.18 -15.11 -7.87
CA TYR A 54 -15.47 -16.24 -8.50
C TYR A 54 -15.85 -16.48 -9.97
N LYS A 55 -17.12 -16.28 -10.32
CA LYS A 55 -17.60 -16.47 -11.70
C LYS A 55 -16.94 -15.50 -12.68
N ASP A 56 -16.70 -14.26 -12.26
CA ASP A 56 -16.17 -13.20 -13.09
C ASP A 56 -14.65 -13.36 -13.20
N TYR A 57 -13.97 -13.62 -12.06
CA TYR A 57 -12.54 -13.98 -12.02
C TYR A 57 -12.17 -15.16 -12.95
N ARG A 58 -13.04 -16.18 -13.03
CA ARG A 58 -12.84 -17.35 -13.90
C ARG A 58 -13.04 -17.03 -15.38
N LYS A 59 -13.87 -16.04 -15.69
CA LYS A 59 -14.18 -15.61 -17.05
C LYS A 59 -13.08 -14.69 -17.57
N GLU A 60 -12.69 -13.70 -16.76
CA GLU A 60 -11.68 -12.71 -17.10
C GLU A 60 -11.05 -12.15 -15.82
N ARG A 61 -9.74 -11.90 -15.85
CA ARG A 61 -8.99 -11.31 -14.74
C ARG A 61 -7.67 -10.76 -15.23
N ILE A 62 -7.06 -9.89 -14.43
CA ILE A 62 -5.67 -9.49 -14.67
C ILE A 62 -4.77 -10.71 -14.42
N PRO A 63 -3.88 -11.09 -15.37
CA PRO A 63 -2.98 -12.23 -15.19
C PRO A 63 -2.14 -12.12 -13.91
N GLY A 64 -2.06 -13.20 -13.15
CA GLY A 64 -1.33 -13.24 -11.87
C GLY A 64 -2.13 -12.75 -10.66
N ALA A 65 -3.35 -12.24 -10.84
CA ALA A 65 -4.23 -11.91 -9.72
C ALA A 65 -4.58 -13.16 -8.89
N VAL A 66 -4.72 -12.97 -7.58
CA VAL A 66 -5.25 -13.95 -6.63
C VAL A 66 -6.65 -13.50 -6.22
N LEU A 67 -7.62 -14.42 -6.22
CA LEU A 67 -8.99 -14.13 -5.82
C LEU A 67 -9.13 -14.04 -4.30
N ALA A 68 -9.83 -13.02 -3.81
CA ALA A 68 -10.23 -12.83 -2.42
C ALA A 68 -11.66 -12.30 -2.37
N THR A 69 -12.64 -13.20 -2.41
CA THR A 69 -14.07 -12.86 -2.56
C THR A 69 -14.66 -12.36 -1.24
N THR A 70 -14.10 -12.80 -0.12
CA THR A 70 -14.59 -12.50 1.23
C THR A 70 -13.58 -11.70 2.04
N HIS A 71 -14.09 -11.04 3.08
CA HIS A 71 -13.24 -10.35 4.06
C HIS A 71 -12.19 -11.30 4.68
N ASP A 72 -12.59 -12.52 5.06
CA ASP A 72 -11.71 -13.49 5.71
C ASP A 72 -10.60 -13.99 4.76
N GLU A 73 -10.92 -14.19 3.49
CA GLU A 73 -9.92 -14.53 2.46
C GLU A 73 -8.94 -13.38 2.24
N LEU A 74 -9.45 -12.15 2.11
CA LEU A 74 -8.61 -10.96 1.95
C LEU A 74 -7.69 -10.76 3.16
N PHE A 75 -8.23 -10.91 4.37
CA PHE A 75 -7.46 -10.83 5.61
C PHE A 75 -6.37 -11.92 5.65
N SER A 76 -6.72 -13.17 5.36
CA SER A 76 -5.75 -14.29 5.37
C SER A 76 -4.66 -14.18 4.31
N LEU A 77 -4.90 -13.44 3.22
CA LEU A 77 -3.88 -13.16 2.20
C LEU A 77 -2.97 -11.98 2.57
N THR A 78 -3.38 -11.16 3.56
CA THR A 78 -2.73 -9.89 3.88
C THR A 78 -2.15 -9.81 5.30
N ASP A 79 -2.56 -10.70 6.20
CA ASP A 79 -2.21 -10.67 7.63
C ASP A 79 -0.72 -10.91 7.93
N THR A 80 -0.01 -11.64 7.06
CA THR A 80 1.43 -11.90 7.19
C THR A 80 2.28 -11.22 6.12
N LEU A 81 1.79 -10.16 5.47
CA LEU A 81 2.56 -9.48 4.42
C LEU A 81 3.71 -8.65 4.98
N ASP A 82 4.83 -8.70 4.27
CA ASP A 82 5.90 -7.71 4.44
C ASP A 82 5.35 -6.32 4.13
N ARG A 83 5.65 -5.35 5.00
CA ARG A 83 5.19 -3.96 4.87
C ARG A 83 5.73 -3.28 3.61
N GLU A 84 6.83 -3.78 3.07
CA GLU A 84 7.42 -3.26 1.84
C GLU A 84 6.79 -3.86 0.58
N ARG A 85 5.98 -4.91 0.70
CA ARG A 85 5.35 -5.56 -0.45
C ARG A 85 4.13 -4.75 -0.91
N PRO A 86 4.13 -4.19 -2.13
CA PRO A 86 2.99 -3.45 -2.63
C PRO A 86 1.78 -4.36 -2.86
N VAL A 87 0.60 -3.94 -2.38
CA VAL A 87 -0.67 -4.64 -2.59
C VAL A 87 -1.54 -3.83 -3.54
N PHE A 88 -1.96 -4.46 -4.63
CA PHE A 88 -2.83 -3.90 -5.65
C PHE A 88 -4.17 -4.63 -5.59
N ILE A 89 -5.24 -3.89 -5.31
CA ILE A 89 -6.59 -4.45 -5.19
C ILE A 89 -7.46 -3.88 -6.30
N TYR A 90 -8.21 -4.75 -6.98
CA TYR A 90 -9.23 -4.33 -7.94
C TYR A 90 -10.50 -5.16 -7.80
N CYS A 91 -11.60 -4.58 -8.26
CA CYS A 91 -12.88 -5.25 -8.43
C CYS A 91 -13.51 -4.72 -9.71
N GLU A 92 -14.26 -5.54 -10.42
CA GLU A 92 -15.10 -5.06 -11.52
C GLU A 92 -16.18 -4.15 -10.93
N TYR A 93 -16.00 -2.83 -11.10
CA TYR A 93 -17.00 -1.85 -10.66
C TYR A 93 -18.27 -2.02 -11.51
N LEU A 94 -19.33 -2.55 -10.91
CA LEU A 94 -20.66 -2.69 -11.51
C LEU A 94 -21.35 -1.32 -11.70
N TYR A 95 -20.76 -0.38 -12.42
CA TYR A 95 -21.43 0.90 -12.75
C TYR A 95 -22.24 0.84 -14.05
N ASN A 96 -22.36 -0.33 -14.70
CA ASN A 96 -23.00 -0.43 -16.02
C ASN A 96 -23.84 -1.71 -16.25
N LYS A 97 -24.52 -2.22 -15.22
CA LYS A 97 -25.71 -3.04 -15.47
C LYS A 97 -26.91 -2.11 -15.72
N LYS A 98 -27.05 -1.63 -16.97
CA LYS A 98 -28.34 -1.25 -17.54
C LYS A 98 -28.84 -2.39 -18.41
#